data_AF-A0A9P8BPX4-F1
#
_entry.id   AF-A0A9P8BPX4-F1
#
_cell.length_a   1.000
_cell.length_b   1.000
_cell.length_c   1.000
_cell.angle_alpha   90.00
_cell.angle_beta   90.00
_cell.angle_gamma   90.00
#
_symmetry.space_group_name_H-M   'P 1'
#
loop_
_entity.id
_entity.type
_entity.pdbx_description
1 polymer ?
#
loop_
_entity_poly.entity_id
_entity_poly.type
_entity_poly.pdbx_seq_one_letter_code
_entity_poly.pdbx_strand_id
1 'polypeptide(L)'
;MMNKYGRQSGPRYSASTNSAKAPATQQCQKCLEFGHYTYECKAERAYKARPTRTQQLKKPLKRVEVEVPEEFLPKREGLAAKILKDKEAERKKNKDKKKKSRRRYSTACTHMQAELRYFIAVVVQQWKQQEQQEQQRIFTQLLFRILSLQLSFSFAFALLLEVVVRISFSL
;
A
#
# COMPACT_ATOMS: atom_id res chain seq x y z
N MET A 1 -20.74 26.79 6.51
CA MET A 1 -21.91 27.14 7.35
C MET A 1 -22.56 25.83 7.81
N MET A 2 -22.50 25.50 9.10
CA MET A 2 -23.05 24.24 9.64
C MET A 2 -24.21 24.55 10.61
N ASN A 3 -25.45 24.27 10.19
CA ASN A 3 -26.61 24.24 11.08
C ASN A 3 -26.59 22.93 11.88
N LYS A 4 -25.98 22.94 13.08
CA LYS A 4 -25.87 21.77 13.97
C LYS A 4 -27.05 21.57 14.92
N TYR A 5 -28.10 22.40 14.87
CA TYR A 5 -29.22 22.31 15.82
C TYR A 5 -30.56 22.10 15.09
N GLY A 6 -30.74 20.91 14.53
CA GLY A 6 -32.06 20.45 14.10
C GLY A 6 -32.95 20.22 15.33
N ARG A 7 -34.10 20.88 15.40
CA ARG A 7 -35.14 20.62 16.42
C ARG A 7 -35.72 19.22 16.17
N GLN A 8 -35.29 18.23 16.94
CA GLN A 8 -35.92 16.93 16.98
C GLN A 8 -37.15 17.05 17.89
N SER A 9 -38.35 17.10 17.31
CA SER A 9 -39.60 16.97 18.07
C SER A 9 -39.70 15.52 18.57
N GLY A 10 -39.57 15.33 19.89
CA GLY A 10 -39.64 14.03 20.54
C GLY A 10 -41.02 13.35 20.43
N PRO A 11 -41.12 12.06 20.80
CA PRO A 11 -42.34 11.27 20.68
C PRO A 11 -43.50 11.88 21.48
N ARG A 12 -44.67 12.01 20.84
CA ARG A 12 -45.91 12.41 21.52
C ARG A 12 -46.54 11.16 22.14
N TYR A 13 -46.51 11.06 23.46
CA TYR A 13 -47.29 10.06 24.19
C TYR A 13 -48.77 10.44 24.13
N SER A 14 -49.65 9.48 23.80
CA SER A 14 -51.09 9.68 23.81
C SER A 14 -51.57 9.83 25.26
N ALA A 15 -52.37 10.86 25.53
CA ALA A 15 -52.93 11.11 26.85
C ALA A 15 -54.07 10.09 27.12
N SER A 16 -53.80 9.10 27.98
CA SER A 16 -54.82 8.20 28.50
C SER A 16 -55.64 8.93 29.57
N THR A 17 -56.92 9.16 29.29
CA THR A 17 -57.86 9.84 30.19
C THR A 17 -58.38 8.84 31.24
N ASN A 18 -57.58 8.56 32.25
CA ASN A 18 -58.03 7.87 33.46
C ASN A 18 -57.95 8.85 34.63
N SER A 19 -59.11 9.21 35.19
CA SER A 19 -59.23 10.04 36.41
C SER A 19 -58.79 9.21 37.63
N ALA A 20 -57.49 8.95 37.72
CA ALA A 20 -56.87 8.39 38.91
C ALA A 20 -56.49 9.55 39.85
N LYS A 21 -56.72 9.41 41.15
CA LYS A 21 -56.21 10.35 42.16
C LYS A 21 -54.68 10.42 42.02
N ALA A 22 -54.12 11.63 41.98
CA ALA A 22 -52.67 11.78 41.88
C ALA A 22 -51.94 11.06 43.03
N PRO A 23 -50.85 10.33 42.77
CA PRO A 23 -50.07 9.71 43.83
C PRO A 23 -49.45 10.79 44.72
N ALA A 24 -49.22 10.48 46.00
CA ALA A 24 -48.65 11.42 46.98
C ALA A 24 -47.25 11.95 46.58
N THR A 25 -46.55 11.25 45.68
CA THR A 25 -45.26 11.65 45.12
C THR A 25 -45.36 12.61 43.94
N GLN A 26 -46.56 12.82 43.38
CA GLN A 26 -46.75 13.68 42.21
C GLN A 26 -46.67 15.15 42.61
N GLN A 27 -45.66 15.85 42.08
CA GLN A 27 -45.48 17.28 42.27
C GLN A 27 -46.14 18.07 41.13
N CYS A 28 -46.99 19.03 41.49
CA CYS A 28 -47.63 19.93 40.54
C CYS A 28 -46.62 20.95 39.98
N GLN A 29 -46.54 21.11 38.66
CA GLN A 29 -45.62 22.08 38.03
C GLN A 29 -46.04 23.54 38.21
N LYS A 30 -47.29 23.81 38.61
CA LYS A 30 -47.85 25.16 38.77
C LYS A 30 -47.56 25.74 40.16
N CYS A 31 -47.87 25.00 41.22
CA CYS A 31 -47.67 25.45 42.60
C CYS A 31 -46.49 24.79 43.32
N LEU A 32 -45.88 23.75 42.75
CA LEU A 32 -44.76 22.98 43.32
C LEU A 32 -45.11 22.19 44.60
N GLU A 33 -46.39 22.05 44.92
CA GLU A 33 -46.90 21.18 46.00
C GLU A 33 -47.21 19.77 45.50
N PHE A 34 -47.33 18.82 46.43
CA PHE A 34 -47.62 17.42 46.14
C PHE A 34 -49.13 17.09 46.26
N GLY A 35 -49.59 16.05 45.59
CA GLY A 35 -50.92 15.45 45.82
C GLY A 35 -52.01 15.81 44.80
N HIS A 36 -51.69 16.48 43.70
CA HIS A 36 -52.61 16.71 42.58
C HIS A 36 -51.86 16.83 41.24
N TYR A 37 -52.56 16.57 40.13
CA TYR A 37 -52.01 16.80 38.80
C TYR A 37 -52.08 18.28 38.41
N THR A 38 -51.18 18.72 37.53
CA THR A 38 -51.09 20.13 37.10
C THR A 38 -52.41 20.68 36.54
N TYR A 39 -53.23 19.84 35.90
CA TYR A 39 -54.52 20.24 35.32
C TYR A 39 -55.64 20.45 36.37
N GLU A 40 -55.49 19.93 37.59
CA GLU A 40 -56.44 20.10 38.70
C GLU A 40 -56.05 21.28 39.64
N CYS A 41 -54.92 21.93 39.38
CA CYS A 41 -54.34 22.92 40.30
C CYS A 41 -55.09 24.26 40.28
N LYS A 42 -55.79 24.55 41.39
CA LYS A 42 -56.50 25.83 41.63
C LYS A 42 -55.62 26.95 42.20
N ALA A 43 -54.46 26.61 42.78
CA ALA A 43 -53.54 27.59 43.36
C ALA A 43 -52.92 28.52 42.29
N GLU A 44 -52.51 29.72 42.71
CA GLU A 44 -51.74 30.64 41.87
C GLU A 44 -50.34 30.06 41.59
N ARG A 45 -49.71 30.47 40.48
CA ARG A 45 -48.38 29.99 40.10
C ARG A 45 -47.35 30.46 41.14
N ALA A 46 -46.75 29.52 41.86
CA ALA A 46 -45.70 29.82 42.81
C ALA A 46 -44.40 30.22 42.08
N TYR A 47 -44.00 31.48 42.16
CA TYR A 47 -42.74 31.93 41.59
C TYR A 47 -41.60 31.76 42.61
N LYS A 48 -40.70 30.79 42.35
CA LYS A 48 -39.43 30.69 43.06
C LYS A 48 -38.41 31.59 42.35
N ALA A 49 -38.13 32.76 42.92
CA ALA A 49 -37.16 33.69 42.35
C ALA A 49 -35.78 33.05 42.25
N ARG A 50 -35.21 33.05 41.05
CA ARG A 50 -33.82 32.64 40.84
C ARG A 50 -32.90 33.65 41.55
N PRO A 51 -31.93 33.20 42.37
CA PRO A 51 -30.99 34.12 42.98
C PRO A 51 -30.20 34.86 41.91
N THR A 52 -30.04 36.16 42.06
CA THR A 52 -29.30 37.00 41.12
C THR A 52 -27.82 36.62 41.14
N ARG A 53 -27.08 36.95 40.06
CA ARG A 53 -25.64 36.68 39.95
C ARG A 53 -24.85 37.22 41.15
N THR A 54 -25.19 38.42 41.64
CA THR A 54 -24.57 39.01 42.82
C THR A 54 -24.89 38.23 44.10
N GLN A 55 -26.11 37.72 44.24
CA GLN A 55 -26.51 36.87 45.37
C GLN A 55 -25.83 35.49 45.35
N GLN A 56 -25.50 34.98 44.16
CA GLN A 56 -24.70 33.75 44.00
C GLN A 56 -23.23 33.98 44.38
N LEU A 57 -22.65 35.10 43.95
CA LEU A 57 -21.25 35.46 44.24
C LEU A 57 -20.98 35.77 45.72
N LYS A 58 -22.00 36.17 46.49
CA LYS A 58 -21.90 36.39 47.94
C LYS A 58 -21.76 35.10 48.75
N LYS A 59 -21.97 33.93 48.15
CA LYS A 59 -21.76 32.65 48.83
C LYS A 59 -20.25 32.37 48.89
N PRO A 60 -19.66 32.17 50.08
CA PRO A 60 -18.24 31.86 50.18
C PRO A 60 -17.97 30.52 49.46
N LEU A 61 -17.11 30.56 48.44
CA LEU A 61 -16.68 29.36 47.74
C LEU A 61 -15.80 28.54 48.69
N LYS A 62 -16.18 27.30 48.95
CA LYS A 62 -15.29 26.34 49.64
C LYS A 62 -14.04 26.18 48.79
N ARG A 63 -12.87 26.45 49.35
CA ARG A 63 -11.59 26.20 48.68
C ARG A 63 -11.46 24.69 48.53
N VAL A 64 -11.67 24.20 47.32
CA VAL A 64 -11.32 22.83 46.96
C VAL A 64 -9.81 22.84 46.75
N GLU A 65 -9.07 22.18 47.65
CA GLU A 65 -7.67 21.86 47.41
C GLU A 65 -7.65 20.85 46.24
N VAL A 66 -7.28 21.35 45.07
CA VAL A 66 -7.11 20.50 43.89
C VAL A 66 -5.69 19.96 43.95
N GLU A 67 -5.56 18.67 44.29
CA GLU A 67 -4.32 17.93 44.04
C GLU A 67 -4.06 17.97 42.53
N VAL A 68 -3.04 18.73 42.13
CA VAL A 68 -2.69 18.89 40.72
C VAL A 68 -2.01 17.59 40.26
N PRO A 69 -2.59 16.85 39.29
CA PRO A 69 -1.98 15.63 38.78
C PRO A 69 -0.59 15.89 38.21
N GLU A 70 0.31 14.91 38.36
CA GLU A 70 1.72 14.97 37.94
C GLU A 70 1.91 15.27 36.44
N GLU A 71 0.86 15.16 35.62
CA GLU A 71 0.86 15.57 34.21
C GLU A 71 1.01 17.08 33.97
N PHE A 72 0.68 17.92 34.97
CA PHE A 72 0.80 19.38 34.88
C PHE A 72 2.15 19.91 35.39
N LEU A 73 3.00 19.04 35.96
CA LEU A 73 4.36 19.41 36.29
C LEU A 73 5.17 19.58 34.98
N PRO A 74 5.91 20.69 34.79
CA PRO A 74 6.64 20.91 33.55
C PRO A 74 7.73 19.85 33.38
N LYS A 75 7.48 18.86 32.51
CA LYS A 75 8.51 17.91 32.07
C LYS A 75 9.65 18.68 31.40
N ARG A 76 10.90 18.34 31.75
CA ARG A 76 12.14 19.01 31.29
C ARG A 76 12.28 19.09 29.76
N GLU A 77 11.62 18.19 29.02
CA GLU A 77 11.49 18.26 27.57
C GLU A 77 10.07 18.67 27.20
N GLY A 78 9.93 19.88 26.66
CA GLY A 78 8.63 20.39 26.18
C GLY A 78 8.02 19.49 25.11
N LEU A 79 6.69 19.50 25.01
CA LEU A 79 5.92 18.74 24.03
C LEU A 79 6.40 18.97 22.58
N ALA A 80 6.86 20.19 22.29
CA ALA A 80 7.42 20.56 21.00
C ALA A 80 8.62 19.69 20.57
N ALA A 81 9.51 19.35 21.50
CA ALA A 81 10.69 18.52 21.20
C ALA A 81 10.29 17.09 20.82
N LYS A 82 9.25 16.54 21.47
CA LYS A 82 8.71 15.20 21.15
C LYS A 82 8.07 15.17 19.76
N ILE A 83 7.24 16.17 19.47
CA ILE A 83 6.59 16.30 18.14
C ILE A 83 7.62 16.40 17.02
N LEU A 84 8.73 17.12 17.23
CA LEU A 84 9.80 17.23 16.25
C LEU A 84 10.55 15.89 16.07
N LYS A 85 10.89 15.19 17.16
CA LYS A 85 11.53 13.87 17.11
C LYS A 85 10.66 12.86 16.36
N ASP A 86 9.35 12.83 16.63
CA ASP A 86 8.42 11.91 15.98
C ASP A 86 8.29 12.16 14.47
N LYS A 87 8.15 13.44 14.07
CA LYS A 87 8.11 13.83 12.65
C LYS A 87 9.41 13.48 11.92
N GLU A 88 10.56 13.63 12.57
CA GLU A 88 11.84 13.26 11.97
C GLU A 88 11.96 11.73 11.81
N ALA A 89 11.54 10.96 12.81
CA ALA A 89 11.51 9.51 12.73
C ALA A 89 10.59 9.01 11.60
N GLU A 90 9.42 9.63 11.44
CA GLU A 90 8.49 9.33 10.34
C GLU A 90 9.11 9.61 8.96
N ARG A 91 9.81 10.75 8.81
CA ARG A 91 10.55 11.09 7.59
C ARG A 91 11.63 10.06 7.26
N LYS A 92 12.38 9.59 8.25
CA LYS A 92 13.40 8.54 8.07
C LYS A 92 12.76 7.22 7.61
N LYS A 93 11.70 6.77 8.28
CA LYS A 93 10.94 5.57 7.91
C LYS A 93 10.42 5.64 6.46
N ASN A 94 9.89 6.79 6.03
CA ASN A 94 9.39 6.94 4.66
C ASN A 94 10.52 6.92 3.62
N LYS A 95 11.66 7.56 3.90
CA LYS A 95 12.86 7.49 3.04
C LYS A 95 13.34 6.04 2.87
N ASP A 96 13.38 5.26 3.95
CA ASP A 96 13.83 3.87 3.90
C ASP A 96 12.87 2.97 3.13
N LYS A 97 11.55 3.16 3.30
CA LYS A 97 10.53 2.48 2.48
C LYS A 97 10.70 2.77 0.99
N LYS A 98 10.91 4.05 0.62
CA LYS A 98 11.15 4.46 -0.78
C LYS A 98 12.43 3.85 -1.35
N LYS A 99 13.53 3.84 -0.59
CA LYS A 99 14.79 3.18 -0.98
C LYS A 99 14.61 1.68 -1.19
N LYS A 100 13.91 0.99 -0.28
CA LYS A 100 13.63 -0.45 -0.39
C LYS A 100 12.79 -0.78 -1.63
N SER A 101 11.75 0.01 -1.91
CA SER A 101 10.92 -0.12 -3.11
C SER A 101 11.76 0.05 -4.39
N ARG A 102 12.59 1.11 -4.46
CA ARG A 102 13.47 1.35 -5.62
C ARG A 102 14.48 0.23 -5.83
N ARG A 103 15.08 -0.30 -4.75
CA ARG A 103 15.97 -1.48 -4.83
C ARG A 103 15.23 -2.70 -5.37
N ARG A 104 14.04 -3.00 -4.86
CA ARG A 104 13.23 -4.14 -5.30
C ARG A 104 12.87 -4.05 -6.79
N TYR A 105 12.46 -2.87 -7.26
CA TYR A 105 12.16 -2.63 -8.67
C TYR A 105 13.41 -2.78 -9.54
N SER A 106 14.56 -2.26 -9.09
CA SER A 106 15.84 -2.42 -9.78
C SER A 106 16.23 -3.89 -9.89
N THR A 107 16.15 -4.67 -8.81
CA THR A 107 16.49 -6.10 -8.81
C THR A 107 15.55 -6.93 -9.68
N ALA A 108 14.26 -6.58 -9.73
CA ALA A 108 13.31 -7.24 -10.62
C ALA A 108 13.62 -6.97 -12.10
N CYS A 109 14.00 -5.74 -12.43
CA CYS A 109 14.40 -5.35 -13.78
C CYS A 109 15.73 -6.03 -14.20
N THR A 110 16.70 -6.17 -13.28
CA THR A 110 17.98 -6.84 -13.59
C THR A 110 17.83 -8.34 -13.83
N HIS A 111 16.92 -9.03 -13.14
CA HIS A 111 16.68 -10.46 -13.38
C HIS A 111 16.13 -10.69 -14.80
N MET A 112 15.13 -9.90 -15.21
CA MET A 112 14.56 -9.99 -16.55
C MET A 112 15.60 -9.66 -17.64
N GLN A 113 16.47 -8.68 -17.41
CA GLN A 113 17.55 -8.36 -18.33
C GLN A 113 18.64 -9.43 -18.39
N ALA A 114 18.93 -10.12 -17.27
CA ALA A 114 19.92 -11.19 -17.23
C ALA A 114 19.46 -12.42 -18.05
N GLU A 115 18.20 -12.82 -17.90
CA GLU A 115 17.57 -13.89 -18.70
C GLU A 115 17.65 -13.60 -20.20
N LEU A 116 17.27 -12.37 -20.60
CA LEU A 116 17.31 -11.98 -22.01
C LEU A 116 18.75 -11.98 -22.57
N ARG A 117 19.73 -11.51 -21.78
CA ARG A 117 21.15 -11.52 -22.16
C ARG A 117 21.70 -12.92 -22.30
N TYR A 118 21.34 -13.82 -21.38
CA TYR A 118 21.74 -15.23 -21.46
C TYR A 118 21.16 -15.88 -22.70
N PHE A 119 19.87 -15.69 -22.98
CA PHE A 119 19.22 -16.24 -24.16
C PHE A 119 19.87 -15.75 -25.46
N ILE A 120 20.12 -14.44 -25.59
CA ILE A 120 20.81 -13.87 -26.75
C ILE A 120 22.22 -14.48 -26.90
N ALA A 121 22.99 -14.60 -25.81
CA ALA A 121 24.33 -15.18 -25.85
C ALA A 121 24.31 -16.64 -26.34
N VAL A 122 23.35 -17.45 -25.87
CA VAL A 122 23.18 -18.84 -26.31
C VAL A 122 22.83 -18.91 -27.79
N VAL A 123 21.88 -18.10 -28.27
CA VAL A 123 21.50 -18.07 -29.69
C VAL A 123 22.66 -17.66 -30.58
N VAL A 124 23.41 -16.62 -30.19
CA VAL A 124 24.60 -16.16 -30.93
C VAL A 124 25.68 -17.25 -30.98
N GLN A 125 25.90 -17.95 -29.86
CA GLN A 125 26.88 -19.02 -29.79
C GLN A 125 26.47 -20.21 -30.67
N GLN A 126 25.19 -20.58 -30.68
CA GLN A 126 24.65 -21.62 -31.54
C GLN A 126 24.82 -21.27 -33.03
N TRP A 127 24.52 -20.02 -33.41
CA TRP A 127 24.63 -19.56 -34.80
C TRP A 127 26.08 -19.62 -35.30
N LYS A 128 27.02 -19.15 -34.48
CA LYS A 128 28.46 -19.21 -34.77
C LYS A 128 28.95 -20.65 -34.93
N GLN A 129 28.41 -21.57 -34.14
CA GLN A 129 28.76 -22.99 -34.20
C GLN A 129 28.20 -23.66 -35.46
N GLN A 130 27.01 -23.27 -35.91
CA GLN A 130 26.43 -23.73 -37.18
C GLN A 130 27.28 -23.28 -38.37
N GLU A 131 27.70 -22.01 -38.39
CA GLU A 131 28.51 -21.46 -39.48
C GLU A 131 29.86 -22.18 -39.60
N GLN A 132 30.52 -22.49 -38.48
CA GLN A 132 31.75 -23.29 -38.49
C GLN A 132 31.52 -24.71 -39.04
N GLN A 133 30.42 -25.36 -38.69
CA GLN A 133 30.08 -26.70 -39.21
C GLN A 133 29.81 -26.68 -40.71
N GLU A 134 29.13 -25.65 -41.21
CA GLU A 134 28.90 -25.48 -42.66
C GLU A 134 30.21 -25.23 -43.41
N GLN A 135 31.10 -24.38 -42.89
CA GLN A 135 32.42 -24.17 -43.48
C GLN A 135 33.25 -25.47 -43.51
N GLN A 136 33.24 -26.26 -42.43
CA GLN A 136 33.91 -27.56 -42.39
C GLN A 136 33.31 -28.56 -43.39
N ARG A 137 31.97 -28.59 -43.54
CA ARG A 137 31.29 -29.42 -44.56
C ARG A 137 31.66 -29.00 -45.97
N ILE A 138 31.66 -27.70 -46.27
CA ILE A 138 32.04 -27.17 -47.58
C ILE A 138 33.50 -27.52 -47.87
N PHE A 139 34.41 -27.30 -46.91
CA PHE A 139 35.83 -27.60 -47.07
C PHE A 139 36.08 -29.10 -47.30
N THR A 140 35.44 -29.97 -46.51
CA THR A 140 35.56 -31.43 -46.68
C THR A 140 35.00 -31.91 -48.01
N GLN A 141 33.86 -31.36 -48.48
CA GLN A 141 33.32 -31.66 -49.81
C GLN A 141 34.27 -31.23 -50.95
N LEU A 142 34.85 -30.02 -50.84
CA LEU A 142 35.81 -29.53 -51.83
C LEU A 142 37.07 -30.38 -51.86
N LEU A 143 37.62 -30.74 -50.69
CA LEU A 143 38.78 -31.63 -50.61
C LEU A 143 38.50 -32.99 -51.24
N PHE A 144 37.34 -33.60 -50.98
CA PHE A 144 36.98 -34.88 -51.58
C PHE A 144 36.84 -34.78 -53.10
N ARG A 145 36.25 -33.69 -53.62
CA ARG A 145 36.19 -33.41 -55.06
C ARG A 145 37.58 -33.26 -55.66
N ILE A 146 38.46 -32.49 -55.04
CA ILE A 146 39.84 -32.30 -55.49
C ILE A 146 40.61 -33.62 -55.51
N LEU A 147 40.49 -34.43 -54.46
CA LEU A 147 41.18 -35.71 -54.36
C LEU A 147 40.67 -36.72 -55.42
N SER A 148 39.36 -36.73 -55.67
CA SER A 148 38.76 -37.55 -56.73
C SER A 148 39.23 -37.15 -58.13
N LEU A 149 39.36 -35.83 -58.39
CA LEU A 149 39.92 -35.30 -59.64
C LEU A 149 41.39 -35.69 -59.80
N GLN A 150 42.20 -35.58 -58.72
CA GLN A 150 43.59 -36.01 -58.72
C GLN A 150 43.72 -37.51 -59.04
N LEU A 151 42.91 -38.36 -58.40
CA LEU A 151 42.89 -39.80 -58.69
C LEU A 151 42.53 -40.07 -60.15
N SER A 152 41.48 -39.43 -60.67
CA SER A 152 41.06 -39.61 -62.06
C SER A 152 42.14 -39.17 -63.05
N PHE A 153 42.86 -38.08 -62.75
CA PHE A 153 43.98 -37.61 -63.56
C PHE A 153 45.16 -38.59 -63.52
N SER A 154 45.49 -39.15 -62.34
CA SER A 154 46.52 -40.19 -62.21
C SER A 154 46.16 -41.47 -62.98
N PHE A 155 44.90 -41.93 -62.92
CA PHE A 155 44.43 -43.08 -63.69
C PHE A 155 44.49 -42.83 -65.20
N ALA A 156 44.04 -41.66 -65.67
CA ALA A 156 44.12 -41.29 -67.09
C ALA A 156 45.57 -41.20 -67.58
N PHE A 157 46.46 -40.62 -66.77
CA PHE A 157 47.90 -40.56 -67.07
C PHE A 157 48.53 -41.96 -67.14
N ALA A 158 48.19 -42.87 -66.23
CA ALA A 158 48.65 -44.26 -66.26
C ALA A 158 48.16 -45.01 -67.51
N LEU A 159 46.90 -44.85 -67.89
CA LEU A 159 46.36 -45.43 -69.13
C LEU A 159 47.05 -44.87 -70.38
N LEU A 160 47.34 -43.57 -70.41
CA LEU A 160 48.09 -42.94 -71.50
C LEU A 160 49.51 -43.51 -71.60
N LEU A 161 50.21 -43.67 -70.48
CA LEU A 161 51.53 -44.31 -70.46
C LEU A 161 51.47 -45.75 -70.97
N GLU A 162 50.49 -46.54 -70.56
CA GLU A 162 50.31 -47.90 -71.10
C GLU A 162 50.06 -47.91 -72.61
N VAL A 163 49.24 -47.00 -73.12
CA VAL A 163 48.96 -46.89 -74.56
C VAL A 163 50.24 -46.50 -75.31
N VAL A 164 51.02 -45.53 -74.81
CA VAL A 164 52.30 -45.13 -75.42
C VAL A 164 53.29 -46.29 -75.42
N VAL A 165 53.45 -47.02 -74.32
CA VAL A 165 54.32 -48.19 -74.24
C VAL A 165 53.87 -49.30 -75.20
N ARG A 166 52.56 -49.56 -75.33
CA ARG A 166 52.01 -50.53 -76.30
C ARG A 166 52.28 -50.11 -77.75
N ILE A 167 52.15 -48.82 -78.07
CA ILE A 167 52.44 -48.29 -79.41
C ILE A 167 53.95 -48.43 -79.70
N SER A 168 54.83 -48.11 -78.75
CA SER A 168 56.29 -48.22 -78.93
C SER A 168 56.79 -49.65 -79.10
N PHE A 169 56.09 -50.66 -78.57
CA PHE A 169 56.43 -52.08 -78.75
C PHE A 169 55.85 -52.69 -80.04
N SER A 170 54.92 -52.00 -80.71
CA SER A 170 54.25 -52.46 -81.93
C SER A 170 54.83 -51.85 -83.23
N LEU A 171 55.71 -50.86 -83.12
CA LEU A 171 56.54 -50.31 -84.21
C LEU A 171 57.93 -50.94 -84.18
#